data_AF-A0A9X0CRH5-F1
#
_entry.id   AF-A0A9X0CRH5-F1
#
_cell.length_a   1.000
_cell.length_b   1.000
_cell.length_c   1.000
_cell.angle_alpha   90.00
_cell.angle_beta   90.00
_cell.angle_gamma   90.00
#
_symmetry.space_group_name_H-M   'P 1'
#
loop_
_entity.id
_entity.type
_entity.pdbx_description
1 polymer ?
#
loop_
_entity_poly.entity_id
_entity_poly.type
_entity_poly.pdbx_seq_one_letter_code
_entity_poly.pdbx_strand_id
1 'polypeptide(L)'
;MAETIVVRLLGFAAVEIAKASIEVTSLSLTVFYRKGAIEAFAGGSGVANILGTLYYTGVSTWTCVSPRITVAILIPSVFLIVIAYLALDKTPLDQQLPDISFPGVKYNTINDKENVTCSSMGSRMQIKKTWILALASIAMMFFLVFASWYRFISEVAIILALCFFIGVLTTMQYSNAPLIVAEIFTDVTKKEFALGLLTLGLSAGLLSAQLMGLYVEPYLKRHCLDELGLGKVCFTRFSNDTGWVENLHCN
;
A
#
# COMPACT_ATOMS: atom_id res chain seq x y z
N MET A 1 23.50 20.46 -0.53
CA MET A 1 23.22 19.00 -0.58
C MET A 1 22.39 18.55 0.64
N ALA A 2 22.80 18.87 1.88
CA ALA A 2 22.00 18.53 3.08
C ALA A 2 20.60 19.16 3.08
N GLU A 3 20.46 20.46 2.77
CA GLU A 3 19.15 21.12 2.72
C GLU A 3 18.16 20.45 1.75
N THR A 4 18.64 20.04 0.57
CA THR A 4 17.83 19.32 -0.43
C THR A 4 17.38 17.95 0.07
N ILE A 5 18.21 17.26 0.87
CA ILE A 5 17.86 15.96 1.47
C ILE A 5 16.81 16.16 2.57
N VAL A 6 16.96 17.17 3.43
CA VAL A 6 15.96 17.48 4.48
C VAL A 6 14.59 17.78 3.87
N VAL A 7 14.54 18.59 2.80
CA VAL A 7 13.27 18.89 2.10
C VAL A 7 12.62 17.62 1.54
N ARG A 8 13.42 16.71 0.96
CA ARG A 8 12.92 15.42 0.45
C ARG A 8 12.40 14.52 1.56
N LEU A 9 13.09 14.47 2.71
CA LEU A 9 12.67 13.70 3.88
C LEU A 9 11.40 14.25 4.52
N LEU A 10 11.27 15.58 4.63
CA LEU A 10 10.05 16.22 5.12
C LEU A 10 8.87 15.96 4.19
N GLY A 11 9.07 16.09 2.87
CA GLY A 11 8.04 15.75 1.88
C GLY A 11 7.62 14.29 1.97
N PHE A 12 8.58 13.38 2.15
CA PHE A 12 8.31 11.97 2.33
C PHE A 12 7.47 11.68 3.59
N ALA A 13 7.86 12.23 4.74
CA ALA A 13 7.10 12.08 5.99
C ALA A 13 5.67 12.62 5.85
N ALA A 14 5.50 13.77 5.19
CA ALA A 14 4.19 14.36 4.95
C ALA A 14 3.29 13.46 4.08
N VAL A 15 3.83 12.84 3.02
CA VAL A 15 3.08 11.93 2.15
C VAL A 15 2.62 10.69 2.92
N GLU A 16 3.49 10.08 3.75
CA GLU A 16 3.11 8.91 4.54
C GLU A 16 2.06 9.22 5.61
N ILE A 17 2.13 10.38 6.25
CA ILE A 17 1.10 10.82 7.21
C ILE A 17 -0.24 11.02 6.50
N ALA A 18 -0.23 11.66 5.33
CA ALA A 18 -1.44 11.87 4.53
C ALA A 18 -2.07 10.54 4.10
N LYS A 19 -1.26 9.60 3.61
CA LYS A 19 -1.69 8.25 3.26
C LYS A 19 -2.29 7.52 4.46
N ALA A 20 -1.60 7.51 5.61
CA ALA A 20 -2.06 6.87 6.83
C ALA A 20 -3.43 7.40 7.28
N SER A 21 -3.63 8.71 7.20
CA SER A 21 -4.89 9.36 7.58
C SER A 21 -6.06 8.93 6.68
N ILE A 22 -5.84 8.88 5.36
CA ILE A 22 -6.85 8.44 4.38
C ILE A 22 -7.18 6.96 4.62
N GLU A 23 -6.17 6.15 4.89
CA GLU A 23 -6.30 4.72 5.09
C GLU A 23 -7.08 4.38 6.36
N VAL A 24 -6.76 5.04 7.48
CA VAL A 24 -7.50 4.93 8.74
C VAL A 24 -8.96 5.33 8.52
N THR A 25 -9.22 6.48 7.90
CA THR A 25 -10.58 6.97 7.67
C THR A 25 -11.39 5.99 6.80
N SER A 26 -10.77 5.48 5.73
CA SER A 26 -11.42 4.55 4.81
C SER A 26 -11.72 3.21 5.49
N LEU A 27 -10.78 2.67 6.27
CA LEU A 27 -10.97 1.43 7.02
C LEU A 27 -12.00 1.59 8.15
N SER A 28 -11.99 2.70 8.88
CA SER A 28 -13.02 3.00 9.88
C SER A 28 -14.40 3.05 9.24
N LEU A 29 -14.52 3.66 8.07
CA LEU A 29 -15.79 3.71 7.33
C LEU A 29 -16.30 2.30 6.99
N THR A 30 -15.42 1.35 6.63
CA THR A 30 -15.84 -0.02 6.31
C THR A 30 -16.49 -0.77 7.47
N VAL A 31 -16.31 -0.32 8.72
CA VAL A 31 -16.94 -0.94 9.91
C VAL A 31 -18.47 -0.84 9.86
N PHE A 32 -18.98 0.25 9.28
CA PHE A 32 -20.42 0.52 9.15
C PHE A 32 -21.08 -0.20 7.96
N TYR A 33 -20.29 -0.80 7.07
CA TYR A 33 -20.78 -1.53 5.91
C TYR A 33 -20.62 -3.04 6.09
N ARG A 34 -21.28 -3.82 5.22
CA ARG A 34 -21.16 -5.29 5.20
C ARG A 34 -19.69 -5.71 5.09
N LYS A 35 -19.37 -6.93 5.57
CA LYS A 35 -18.00 -7.50 5.54
C LYS A 35 -17.29 -7.41 4.18
N GLY A 36 -18.05 -7.44 3.07
CA GLY A 36 -17.52 -7.24 1.72
C GLY A 36 -16.82 -5.89 1.49
N ALA A 37 -17.08 -4.86 2.30
CA ALA A 37 -16.41 -3.56 2.19
C ALA A 37 -14.91 -3.66 2.57
N ILE A 38 -14.56 -4.43 3.59
CA ILE A 38 -13.16 -4.66 3.99
C ILE A 38 -12.43 -5.44 2.89
N GLU A 39 -13.08 -6.47 2.34
CA GLU A 39 -12.53 -7.26 1.24
C GLU A 39 -12.33 -6.44 -0.04
N ALA A 40 -13.28 -5.57 -0.38
CA ALA A 40 -13.19 -4.67 -1.53
C ALA A 40 -12.08 -3.63 -1.36
N PHE A 41 -11.96 -3.03 -0.17
CA PHE A 41 -10.88 -2.10 0.15
C PHE A 41 -9.50 -2.78 0.02
N ALA A 42 -9.33 -3.93 0.66
CA ALA A 42 -8.11 -4.71 0.61
C ALA A 42 -7.75 -5.17 -0.82
N GLY A 43 -8.74 -5.63 -1.59
CA GLY A 43 -8.56 -6.02 -2.99
C GLY A 43 -8.20 -4.83 -3.88
N GLY A 44 -8.84 -3.68 -3.66
CA GLY A 44 -8.55 -2.43 -4.35
C GLY A 44 -7.10 -1.98 -4.18
N SER A 45 -6.57 -2.02 -2.95
CA SER A 45 -5.17 -1.68 -2.67
C SER A 45 -4.18 -2.59 -3.43
N GLY A 46 -4.46 -3.89 -3.52
CA GLY A 46 -3.64 -4.82 -4.29
C GLY A 46 -3.63 -4.50 -5.79
N VAL A 47 -4.80 -4.29 -6.38
CA VAL A 47 -4.94 -3.94 -7.80
C VAL A 47 -4.28 -2.59 -8.10
N ALA A 48 -4.43 -1.60 -7.21
CA ALA A 48 -3.82 -0.29 -7.36
C ALA A 48 -2.29 -0.34 -7.41
N ASN A 49 -1.64 -1.21 -6.64
CA ASN A 49 -0.19 -1.40 -6.72
C ASN A 49 0.27 -1.93 -8.09
N ILE A 50 -0.47 -2.89 -8.65
CA ILE A 50 -0.15 -3.47 -9.97
C ILE A 50 -0.37 -2.41 -11.06
N LEU A 51 -1.55 -1.79 -11.08
CA LEU A 51 -1.89 -0.78 -12.08
C LEU A 51 -1.00 0.46 -11.98
N GLY A 52 -0.68 0.92 -10.76
CA GLY A 52 0.21 2.06 -10.55
C GLY A 52 1.63 1.80 -11.03
N THR A 53 2.16 0.61 -10.76
CA THR A 53 3.49 0.20 -11.25
C THR A 53 3.50 0.10 -12.77
N LEU A 54 2.52 -0.60 -13.36
CA LEU A 54 2.40 -0.72 -14.81
C LEU A 54 2.19 0.63 -15.50
N TYR A 55 1.39 1.51 -14.90
CA TYR A 55 1.18 2.87 -15.39
C TYR A 55 2.51 3.65 -15.41
N TYR A 56 3.20 3.69 -14.28
CA TYR A 56 4.44 4.46 -14.16
C TYR A 56 5.50 3.94 -15.14
N THR A 57 5.70 2.62 -15.19
CA THR A 57 6.65 1.99 -16.11
C THR A 57 6.23 2.18 -17.56
N GLY A 58 4.98 1.92 -17.93
CA GLY A 58 4.52 2.03 -19.32
C GLY A 58 4.62 3.46 -19.86
N VAL A 59 4.22 4.46 -19.06
CA VAL A 59 4.27 5.88 -19.49
C VAL A 59 5.72 6.39 -19.53
N SER A 60 6.58 5.99 -18.59
CA SER A 60 7.97 6.42 -18.62
C SER A 60 8.80 5.68 -19.69
N THR A 61 8.58 4.39 -19.92
CA THR A 61 9.44 3.62 -20.86
C THR A 61 8.89 3.51 -22.28
N TRP A 62 7.58 3.41 -22.49
CA TRP A 62 7.03 3.19 -23.84
C TRP A 62 6.69 4.49 -24.55
N THR A 63 6.13 5.46 -23.82
CA THR A 63 5.77 6.76 -24.40
C THR A 63 6.81 7.85 -24.15
N CYS A 64 7.94 7.50 -23.50
CA CYS A 64 9.07 8.40 -23.25
C CYS A 64 8.71 9.70 -22.53
N VAL A 65 7.63 9.69 -21.75
CA VAL A 65 7.20 10.87 -21.00
C VAL A 65 8.12 11.04 -19.78
N SER A 66 8.42 12.30 -19.44
CA SER A 66 9.21 12.64 -18.25
C SER A 66 8.56 12.11 -16.96
N PRO A 67 9.34 11.61 -15.98
CA PRO A 67 8.81 11.17 -14.69
C PRO A 67 7.99 12.24 -13.96
N ARG A 68 8.37 13.52 -14.08
CA ARG A 68 7.63 14.64 -13.49
C ARG A 68 6.21 14.75 -14.03
N ILE A 69 6.04 14.63 -15.35
CA ILE A 69 4.72 14.71 -16.00
C ILE A 69 3.91 13.45 -15.68
N THR A 70 4.56 12.28 -15.72
CA THR A 70 3.95 10.98 -15.38
C THR A 70 3.31 11.00 -13.99
N VAL A 71 4.03 11.51 -12.97
CA VAL A 71 3.47 11.63 -11.61
C VAL A 71 2.40 12.71 -11.54
N ALA A 72 2.55 13.82 -12.27
CA ALA A 72 1.57 14.91 -12.28
C ALA A 72 0.20 14.47 -12.85
N ILE A 73 0.18 13.56 -13.83
CA ILE A 73 -1.05 13.01 -14.41
C ILE A 73 -1.88 12.19 -13.39
N LEU A 74 -1.26 11.68 -12.33
CA LEU A 74 -1.97 10.96 -11.27
C LEU A 74 -2.61 11.89 -10.23
N ILE A 75 -2.24 13.18 -10.18
CA ILE A 75 -2.79 14.13 -9.20
C ILE A 75 -4.33 14.22 -9.26
N PRO A 76 -4.97 14.28 -10.45
CA PRO A 76 -6.43 14.30 -10.55
C PRO A 76 -7.14 13.08 -9.94
N SER A 77 -6.45 11.94 -9.79
CA SER A 77 -7.06 10.72 -9.20
C SER A 77 -7.51 10.92 -7.76
N VAL A 78 -6.92 11.88 -7.03
CA VAL A 78 -7.33 12.21 -5.64
C VAL A 78 -8.76 12.74 -5.61
N PHE A 79 -9.21 13.45 -6.64
CA PHE A 79 -10.59 13.95 -6.71
C PHE A 79 -11.61 12.83 -6.95
N LEU A 80 -11.20 11.70 -7.55
CA LEU A 80 -12.09 10.56 -7.73
C LEU A 80 -12.53 9.95 -6.40
N ILE A 81 -11.67 9.98 -5.37
CA ILE A 81 -12.03 9.52 -4.02
C ILE A 81 -13.14 10.40 -3.44
N VAL A 82 -13.07 11.72 -3.64
CA VAL A 82 -14.12 12.65 -3.19
C VAL A 82 -15.43 12.38 -3.92
N ILE A 83 -15.38 12.20 -5.24
CA ILE A 83 -16.57 11.88 -6.05
C ILE A 83 -17.19 10.55 -5.59
N ALA A 84 -16.37 9.52 -5.36
CA ALA A 84 -16.82 8.22 -4.87
C ALA A 84 -17.47 8.33 -3.48
N TYR A 85 -16.91 9.14 -2.58
CA TYR A 85 -17.50 9.41 -1.28
C TYR A 85 -18.84 10.15 -1.38
N LEU A 86 -18.97 11.12 -2.30
CA LEU A 86 -20.23 11.82 -2.53
C LEU A 86 -21.32 10.87 -3.04
N ALA A 87 -20.95 9.92 -3.91
CA ALA A 87 -21.82 8.89 -4.46
C ALA A 87 -22.15 7.75 -3.46
N LEU A 88 -21.44 7.66 -2.33
CA LEU A 88 -21.65 6.62 -1.33
C LEU A 88 -23.00 6.81 -0.62
N ASP A 89 -23.75 5.70 -0.52
CA ASP A 89 -25.01 5.65 0.24
C ASP A 89 -24.73 5.79 1.74
N LYS A 90 -25.27 6.84 2.35
CA LYS A 90 -24.99 7.22 3.74
C LYS A 90 -25.98 6.60 4.73
N THR A 91 -27.01 5.89 4.26
CA THR A 91 -28.03 5.27 5.12
C THR A 91 -27.46 4.39 6.23
N PRO A 92 -26.39 3.57 6.03
CA PRO A 92 -25.85 2.73 7.09
C PRO A 92 -25.07 3.51 8.16
N LEU A 93 -24.61 4.72 7.81
CA LEU A 93 -23.86 5.59 8.71
C LEU A 93 -24.80 6.31 9.69
N ASP A 94 -25.96 6.74 9.20
CA ASP A 94 -26.98 7.48 9.96
C ASP A 94 -27.67 6.60 11.01
N GLN A 95 -27.88 5.32 10.69
CA GLN A 95 -28.58 4.37 11.55
C GLN A 95 -27.81 3.98 12.84
N GLN A 96 -26.50 4.28 12.91
CA GLN A 96 -25.64 3.88 14.04
C GLN A 96 -25.06 5.06 14.84
N LEU A 97 -25.34 6.30 14.40
CA LEU A 97 -25.27 7.48 15.26
C LEU A 97 -26.36 7.34 16.35
N PRO A 98 -26.14 7.82 17.59
CA PRO A 98 -27.13 7.68 18.65
C PRO A 98 -28.45 8.32 18.21
N ASP A 99 -29.43 7.48 17.91
CA ASP A 99 -30.77 7.86 17.52
C ASP A 99 -31.39 8.65 18.68
N ILE A 100 -31.75 9.90 18.41
CA ILE A 100 -32.77 10.58 19.16
C ILE A 100 -34.06 9.85 18.79
N SER A 101 -34.33 8.74 19.49
CA SER A 101 -35.44 7.85 19.20
C SER A 101 -36.75 8.63 19.12
N PHE A 102 -37.34 8.68 17.93
CA PHE A 102 -38.73 9.06 17.77
C PHE A 102 -39.61 7.85 18.12
N PRO A 103 -40.40 7.90 19.22
CA PRO A 103 -41.21 6.77 19.62
C PRO A 103 -42.31 6.50 18.58
N GLY A 104 -42.29 5.32 17.95
CA GLY A 104 -43.43 4.80 17.19
C GLY A 104 -43.15 4.14 15.84
N VAL A 105 -41.90 4.13 15.35
CA VAL A 105 -41.59 3.51 14.04
C VAL A 105 -41.11 2.08 14.24
N LYS A 106 -41.90 1.10 13.77
CA LYS A 106 -41.50 -0.32 13.70
C LYS A 106 -40.57 -0.51 12.50
N TYR A 107 -39.30 -0.75 12.79
CA TYR A 107 -38.36 -1.26 11.80
C TYR A 107 -38.61 -2.76 11.63
N ASN A 108 -39.04 -3.16 10.43
CA ASN A 108 -39.04 -4.57 10.08
C ASN A 108 -37.60 -4.96 9.74
N THR A 109 -37.08 -6.02 10.36
CA THR A 109 -35.87 -6.68 9.89
C THR A 109 -36.14 -7.15 8.46
N ILE A 110 -35.49 -6.54 7.48
CA ILE A 110 -35.51 -7.03 6.11
C ILE A 110 -34.94 -8.44 6.17
N ASN A 111 -35.75 -9.44 5.82
CA ASN A 111 -35.29 -10.82 5.69
C ASN A 111 -34.05 -10.82 4.79
N ASP A 112 -32.89 -11.10 5.37
CA ASP A 112 -31.58 -11.25 4.71
C ASP A 112 -31.59 -12.47 3.77
N LYS A 113 -32.36 -12.38 2.69
CA LYS A 113 -32.39 -13.33 1.59
C LYS A 113 -32.38 -12.63 0.24
N GLU A 114 -31.63 -11.53 0.14
CA GLU A 114 -31.13 -11.08 -1.15
C GLU A 114 -29.66 -11.46 -1.27
N ASN A 115 -29.50 -12.61 -1.91
CA ASN A 115 -28.33 -13.29 -2.42
C ASN A 115 -27.54 -12.45 -3.45
N VAL A 116 -27.29 -11.18 -3.15
CA VAL A 116 -26.20 -10.42 -3.79
C VAL A 116 -24.90 -10.96 -3.20
N THR A 117 -24.43 -12.05 -3.78
CA THR A 117 -23.12 -12.65 -3.52
C THR A 117 -22.02 -11.73 -4.05
N CYS A 118 -21.80 -10.59 -3.41
CA CYS A 118 -20.54 -9.86 -3.48
C CYS A 118 -19.60 -10.38 -2.39
N SER A 119 -19.27 -11.68 -2.39
CA SER A 119 -18.22 -12.28 -1.55
C SER A 119 -18.20 -13.80 -1.68
N SER A 120 -17.62 -14.31 -2.78
CA SER A 120 -17.18 -15.73 -2.81
C SER A 120 -15.65 -15.88 -2.89
N MET A 121 -14.89 -14.81 -3.09
CA MET A 121 -13.43 -14.90 -3.25
C MET A 121 -12.65 -14.56 -1.97
N GLY A 122 -13.15 -13.67 -1.11
CA GLY A 122 -12.45 -13.26 0.11
C GLY A 122 -12.44 -14.32 1.21
N SER A 123 -13.58 -14.98 1.48
CA SER A 123 -13.69 -16.02 2.51
C SER A 123 -12.90 -17.30 2.21
N ARG A 124 -12.56 -17.57 0.94
CA ARG A 124 -11.79 -18.75 0.53
C ARG A 124 -10.27 -18.58 0.64
N MET A 125 -9.77 -17.36 0.83
CA MET A 125 -8.33 -17.05 0.87
C MET A 125 -7.87 -16.43 2.20
N GLN A 126 -8.63 -16.60 3.28
CA GLN A 126 -8.26 -16.06 4.58
C GLN A 126 -7.16 -16.90 5.24
N ILE A 127 -5.95 -16.35 5.31
CA ILE A 127 -4.83 -16.98 5.99
C ILE A 127 -4.85 -16.53 7.45
N LYS A 128 -5.46 -17.32 8.32
CA LYS A 128 -5.57 -17.03 9.78
C LYS A 128 -4.22 -16.88 10.48
N LYS A 129 -3.15 -17.44 9.92
CA LYS A 129 -1.79 -17.39 10.46
C LYS A 129 -0.92 -16.37 9.71
N THR A 130 -1.27 -15.09 9.83
CA THR A 130 -0.55 -13.97 9.19
C THR A 130 0.91 -13.84 9.62
N TRP A 131 1.27 -14.32 10.82
CA TRP A 131 2.66 -14.35 11.29
C TRP A 131 3.59 -15.21 10.42
N ILE A 132 3.06 -16.28 9.79
CA ILE A 132 3.85 -17.13 8.87
C ILE A 132 4.21 -16.32 7.62
N LEU A 133 3.24 -15.59 7.07
CA LEU A 133 3.47 -14.69 5.94
C LEU A 133 4.48 -13.60 6.31
N ALA A 134 4.42 -13.06 7.54
CA ALA A 134 5.37 -12.07 8.02
C ALA A 134 6.79 -12.63 8.11
N LEU A 135 6.97 -13.83 8.66
CA LEU A 135 8.27 -14.49 8.70
C LEU A 135 8.82 -14.80 7.30
N ALA A 136 7.95 -15.23 6.38
CA ALA A 136 8.32 -15.46 4.99
C ALA A 136 8.80 -14.17 4.30
N SER A 137 8.09 -13.06 4.49
CA SER A 137 8.47 -11.74 3.97
C SER A 137 9.81 -11.25 4.55
N ILE A 138 10.04 -11.43 5.85
CA ILE A 138 11.31 -11.07 6.51
C ILE A 138 12.46 -11.93 5.97
N ALA A 139 12.26 -13.25 5.85
CA ALA A 139 13.27 -14.16 5.31
C ALA A 139 13.64 -13.79 3.86
N MET A 140 12.65 -13.46 3.03
CA MET A 140 12.89 -13.04 1.65
C MET A 140 13.62 -11.69 1.56
N MET A 141 13.33 -10.75 2.47
CA MET A 141 14.07 -9.49 2.58
C MET A 141 15.55 -9.75 2.89
N PHE A 142 15.86 -10.58 3.89
CA PHE A 142 17.25 -10.95 4.19
C PHE A 142 17.93 -11.67 3.03
N PHE A 143 17.20 -12.56 2.35
CA PHE A 143 17.70 -13.23 1.16
C PHE A 143 18.06 -12.24 0.04
N LEU A 144 17.24 -11.22 -0.22
CA LEU A 144 17.54 -10.20 -1.23
C LEU A 144 18.73 -9.32 -0.84
N VAL A 145 18.87 -8.96 0.44
CA VAL A 145 20.05 -8.21 0.92
C VAL A 145 21.31 -9.05 0.72
N PHE A 146 21.26 -10.34 1.07
CA PHE A 146 22.36 -11.27 0.88
C PHE A 146 22.67 -11.46 -0.63
N ALA A 147 21.64 -11.59 -1.47
CA ALA A 147 21.78 -11.66 -2.91
C ALA A 147 22.39 -10.40 -3.52
N SER A 148 22.06 -9.22 -2.98
CA SER A 148 22.64 -7.96 -3.39
C SER A 148 24.11 -7.83 -2.97
N TRP A 149 24.50 -8.37 -1.81
CA TRP A 149 25.87 -8.28 -1.31
C TRP A 149 26.80 -9.25 -2.05
N TYR A 150 26.43 -10.53 -2.13
CA TYR A 150 27.28 -11.57 -2.73
C TYR A 150 27.08 -11.73 -4.24
N ARG A 151 26.04 -11.13 -4.82
CA ARG A 151 25.76 -11.08 -6.27
C ARG A 151 25.77 -12.45 -6.96
N PHE A 152 25.30 -13.51 -6.28
CA PHE A 152 25.19 -14.85 -6.86
C PHE A 152 24.04 -14.99 -7.87
N ILE A 153 23.10 -14.04 -7.91
CA ILE A 153 22.03 -13.97 -8.91
C ILE A 153 22.47 -13.04 -10.04
N SER A 154 22.86 -13.61 -11.18
CA SER A 154 23.25 -12.84 -12.36
C SER A 154 22.05 -12.42 -13.22
N GLU A 155 20.94 -13.15 -13.15
CA GLU A 155 19.75 -12.93 -13.98
C GLU A 155 18.75 -11.96 -13.33
N VAL A 156 18.49 -10.84 -14.01
CA VAL A 156 17.56 -9.80 -13.54
C VAL A 156 16.13 -10.34 -13.44
N ALA A 157 15.74 -11.28 -14.31
CA ALA A 157 14.41 -11.89 -14.29
C ALA A 157 14.11 -12.61 -12.96
N ILE A 158 15.12 -13.24 -12.34
CA ILE A 158 14.96 -13.92 -11.05
C ILE A 158 14.69 -12.89 -9.95
N ILE A 159 15.42 -11.77 -9.95
CA ILE A 159 15.24 -10.69 -8.98
C ILE A 159 13.83 -10.09 -9.12
N LEU A 160 13.39 -9.84 -10.35
CA LEU A 160 12.04 -9.33 -10.62
C LEU A 160 10.95 -10.31 -10.15
N ALA A 161 11.12 -11.60 -10.39
CA ALA A 161 10.20 -12.63 -9.91
C ALA A 161 10.15 -12.67 -8.38
N LEU A 162 11.31 -12.60 -7.70
CA LEU A 162 11.37 -12.55 -6.24
C LEU A 162 10.69 -11.29 -5.67
N CYS A 163 10.93 -10.12 -6.25
CA CYS A 163 10.25 -8.89 -5.88
C CYS A 163 8.73 -9.00 -6.09
N PHE A 164 8.29 -9.64 -7.17
CA PHE A 164 6.88 -9.92 -7.40
C PHE A 164 6.30 -10.82 -6.30
N PHE A 165 6.98 -11.90 -5.92
CA PHE A 165 6.54 -12.78 -4.83
C PHE A 165 6.46 -12.06 -3.48
N ILE A 166 7.42 -11.18 -3.16
CA ILE A 166 7.36 -10.34 -1.96
C ILE A 166 6.14 -9.42 -2.01
N GLY A 167 5.88 -8.80 -3.17
CA GLY A 167 4.68 -7.97 -3.37
C GLY A 167 3.38 -8.75 -3.14
N VAL A 168 3.30 -9.98 -3.62
CA VAL A 168 2.14 -10.87 -3.38
C VAL A 168 2.01 -11.21 -1.90
N LEU A 169 3.09 -11.62 -1.23
CA LEU A 169 3.07 -11.96 0.20
C LEU A 169 2.62 -10.78 1.06
N THR A 170 3.21 -9.61 0.83
CA THR A 170 2.87 -8.38 1.56
C THR A 170 1.44 -7.92 1.30
N THR A 171 0.94 -8.04 0.07
CA THR A 171 -0.48 -7.77 -0.25
C THR A 171 -1.40 -8.77 0.44
N MET A 172 -1.05 -10.06 0.48
CA MET A 172 -1.80 -11.06 1.24
C MET A 172 -1.84 -10.75 2.74
N GLN A 173 -0.74 -10.28 3.33
CA GLN A 173 -0.73 -9.83 4.73
C GLN A 173 -1.66 -8.64 4.95
N TYR A 174 -1.56 -7.65 4.06
CA TYR A 174 -2.36 -6.43 4.09
C TYR A 174 -3.86 -6.71 3.99
N SER A 175 -4.27 -7.63 3.10
CA SER A 175 -5.68 -7.98 2.95
C SER A 175 -6.23 -8.82 4.10
N ASN A 176 -5.41 -9.71 4.67
CA ASN A 176 -5.86 -10.63 5.72
C ASN A 176 -5.92 -9.98 7.11
N ALA A 177 -5.03 -9.02 7.42
CA ALA A 177 -4.94 -8.46 8.77
C ALA A 177 -6.22 -7.70 9.22
N PRO A 178 -6.79 -6.77 8.43
CA PRO A 178 -8.03 -6.08 8.79
C PRO A 178 -9.22 -7.05 8.93
N LEU A 179 -9.25 -8.09 8.10
CA LEU A 179 -10.32 -9.07 8.05
C LEU A 179 -10.36 -9.95 9.31
N ILE A 180 -9.19 -10.38 9.79
CA ILE A 180 -9.05 -11.12 11.05
C ILE A 180 -9.44 -10.24 12.25
N VAL A 181 -8.94 -8.99 12.28
CA VAL A 181 -9.28 -8.04 13.37
C VAL A 181 -10.78 -7.77 13.40
N ALA A 182 -11.40 -7.59 12.23
CA ALA A 182 -12.84 -7.39 12.09
C ALA A 182 -13.70 -8.61 12.47
N GLU A 183 -13.14 -9.82 12.48
CA GLU A 183 -13.80 -11.04 12.95
C GLU A 183 -13.69 -11.20 14.48
N ILE A 184 -12.58 -10.78 15.07
CA ILE A 184 -12.33 -10.87 16.52
C ILE A 184 -13.24 -9.90 17.30
N PHE A 185 -13.44 -8.68 16.80
CA PHE A 185 -14.23 -7.66 17.49
C PHE A 185 -15.63 -7.51 16.87
N THR A 186 -16.67 -7.85 17.64
CA THR A 186 -18.07 -7.73 17.21
C THR A 186 -18.65 -6.35 17.48
N ASP A 187 -18.11 -5.64 18.47
CA ASP A 187 -18.53 -4.29 18.88
C ASP A 187 -17.94 -3.24 17.94
N VAL A 188 -18.79 -2.36 17.40
CA VAL A 188 -18.47 -1.36 16.36
C VAL A 188 -17.34 -0.44 16.83
N THR A 189 -17.44 0.12 18.03
CA THR A 189 -16.45 1.09 18.55
C THR A 189 -15.09 0.43 18.79
N LYS A 190 -15.08 -0.80 19.31
CA LYS A 190 -13.83 -1.55 19.55
C LYS A 190 -13.19 -1.99 18.24
N LYS A 191 -14.00 -2.38 17.27
CA LYS A 191 -13.55 -2.78 15.93
C LYS A 191 -12.95 -1.60 15.18
N GLU A 192 -13.58 -0.42 15.21
CA GLU A 192 -13.04 0.80 14.63
C GLU A 192 -11.68 1.17 15.24
N PHE A 193 -11.60 1.20 16.58
CA PHE A 193 -10.35 1.48 17.28
C PHE A 193 -9.25 0.46 16.94
N ALA A 194 -9.58 -0.84 16.90
CA ALA A 194 -8.62 -1.89 16.57
C ALA A 194 -8.10 -1.80 15.12
N LEU A 195 -8.97 -1.47 14.16
CA LEU A 195 -8.57 -1.25 12.77
C LEU A 195 -7.72 0.02 12.63
N GLY A 196 -8.07 1.10 13.33
CA GLY A 196 -7.24 2.30 13.39
C GLY A 196 -5.84 2.01 13.94
N LEU A 197 -5.74 1.26 15.04
CA LEU A 197 -4.46 0.88 15.64
C LEU A 197 -3.62 -0.03 14.70
N LEU A 198 -4.27 -0.96 13.99
CA LEU A 198 -3.62 -1.81 12.99
C LEU A 198 -2.94 -0.97 11.90
N THR A 199 -3.66 0.00 11.35
CA THR A 199 -3.16 0.88 10.28
C THR A 199 -2.03 1.77 10.78
N LEU A 200 -2.16 2.34 11.99
CA LEU A 200 -1.07 3.12 12.59
C LEU A 200 0.21 2.29 12.75
N GLY A 201 0.09 1.05 13.21
CA GLY A 201 1.21 0.13 13.31
C GLY A 201 1.85 -0.17 11.95
N LEU A 202 1.04 -0.38 10.92
CA LEU A 202 1.51 -0.55 9.56
C LEU A 202 2.29 0.68 9.07
N SER A 203 1.73 1.89 9.20
CA SER A 203 2.39 3.13 8.77
C SER A 203 3.71 3.38 9.50
N ALA A 204 3.77 3.12 10.81
CA ALA A 204 5.02 3.25 11.57
C ALA A 204 6.09 2.26 11.07
N GLY A 205 5.67 1.02 10.78
CA GLY A 205 6.52 0.00 10.16
C GLY A 205 7.08 0.45 8.81
N LEU A 206 6.22 0.95 7.90
CA LEU A 206 6.64 1.47 6.61
C LEU A 206 7.63 2.64 6.73
N LEU A 207 7.37 3.60 7.61
CA LEU A 207 8.28 4.72 7.86
C LEU A 207 9.66 4.22 8.32
N SER A 208 9.68 3.27 9.25
CA SER A 208 10.93 2.70 9.77
C SER A 208 11.72 1.94 8.70
N ALA A 209 11.04 1.15 7.86
CA ALA A 209 11.65 0.40 6.78
C ALA A 209 12.26 1.33 5.72
N GLN A 210 11.59 2.46 5.43
CA GLN A 210 12.06 3.45 4.47
C GLN A 210 13.28 4.21 4.97
N LEU A 211 13.32 4.56 6.26
CA LEU A 211 14.53 5.10 6.90
C LEU A 211 15.69 4.09 6.90
N MET A 212 15.39 2.82 7.18
CA MET A 212 16.39 1.76 7.11
C MET A 212 16.94 1.59 5.68
N GLY A 213 16.09 1.66 4.66
CA GLY A 213 16.51 1.61 3.26
C GLY A 213 17.49 2.73 2.91
N LEU A 214 17.20 3.96 3.34
CA LEU A 214 18.09 5.11 3.16
C LEU A 214 19.44 4.94 3.87
N TYR A 215 19.44 4.27 5.02
CA TYR A 215 20.66 3.96 5.77
C TYR A 215 21.49 2.85 5.09
N VAL A 216 20.83 1.81 4.57
CA VAL A 216 21.48 0.64 3.96
C VAL A 216 22.02 0.95 2.55
N GLU A 217 21.32 1.77 1.77
CA GLU A 217 21.70 2.17 0.41
C GLU A 217 23.19 2.58 0.24
N PRO A 218 23.76 3.51 1.03
CA PRO A 218 25.15 3.94 0.85
C PRO A 218 26.17 2.82 1.08
N TYR A 219 25.88 1.85 1.97
CA TYR A 219 26.77 0.71 2.22
C TYR A 219 26.79 -0.24 1.02
N LEU A 220 25.62 -0.60 0.49
CA LEU A 220 25.52 -1.45 -0.70
C LEU A 220 26.16 -0.77 -1.91
N LYS A 221 25.96 0.54 -2.07
CA LYS A 221 26.55 1.32 -3.15
C LYS A 221 28.08 1.33 -3.07
N ARG A 222 28.66 1.57 -1.89
CA ARG A 222 30.12 1.53 -1.69
C ARG A 222 30.68 0.15 -1.99
N HIS A 223 30.07 -0.91 -1.46
CA HIS A 223 30.50 -2.29 -1.75
C HIS A 223 30.49 -2.58 -3.27
N CYS A 224 29.43 -2.16 -3.98
CA CYS A 224 29.34 -2.34 -5.43
C CYS A 224 30.42 -1.57 -6.22
N LEU A 225 30.73 -0.34 -5.80
CA LEU A 225 31.70 0.52 -6.49
C LEU A 225 33.15 0.15 -6.17
N ASP A 226 33.45 -0.05 -4.89
CA ASP A 226 34.82 -0.12 -4.37
C ASP A 226 35.35 -1.57 -4.37
N GLU A 227 34.54 -2.55 -3.97
CA GLU A 227 34.98 -3.95 -3.88
C GLU A 227 34.73 -4.73 -5.17
N LEU A 228 33.59 -4.50 -5.82
CA LEU A 228 33.21 -5.24 -7.03
C LEU A 228 33.56 -4.50 -8.34
N GLY A 229 33.87 -3.20 -8.29
CA GLY A 229 34.37 -2.44 -9.44
C GLY A 229 33.40 -2.25 -10.61
N LEU A 230 32.08 -2.37 -10.40
CA LEU A 230 31.09 -2.37 -11.51
C LEU A 230 30.69 -0.97 -12.03
N GLY A 231 31.23 0.11 -11.46
CA GLY A 231 31.05 1.47 -11.96
C GLY A 231 29.59 1.86 -12.18
N LYS A 232 29.20 2.10 -13.45
CA LYS A 232 27.86 2.61 -13.83
C LYS A 232 26.71 1.67 -13.48
N VAL A 233 26.95 0.36 -13.36
CA VAL A 233 25.91 -0.64 -13.05
C VAL A 233 25.46 -0.54 -11.58
N CYS A 234 26.23 0.13 -10.72
CA CYS A 234 25.91 0.31 -9.30
C CYS A 234 24.97 1.48 -9.00
N PHE A 235 24.74 2.37 -9.98
CA PHE A 235 23.90 3.54 -9.76
C PHE A 235 22.46 3.24 -10.15
N THR A 236 21.58 3.26 -9.16
CA THR A 236 20.12 3.20 -9.34
C THR A 236 19.51 4.58 -9.59
N ARG A 237 20.26 5.66 -9.32
CA ARG A 237 19.82 7.06 -9.47
C ARG A 237 20.90 7.92 -10.11
N PHE A 238 20.48 8.83 -10.99
CA PHE A 238 21.35 9.84 -11.58
C PHE A 238 21.80 10.85 -10.51
N SER A 239 23.04 11.32 -10.62
CA SER A 239 23.63 12.28 -9.69
C SER A 239 23.06 13.71 -9.83
N ASN A 240 22.29 13.97 -10.89
CA ASN A 240 21.67 15.27 -11.19
C ASN A 240 20.16 15.12 -11.37
N ASP A 241 19.40 16.19 -11.14
CA ASP A 241 17.93 16.19 -11.24
C ASP A 241 17.42 16.15 -12.69
N THR A 242 18.31 16.09 -13.68
CA THR A 242 17.98 16.01 -15.11
C THR A 242 17.09 14.80 -15.42
N GLY A 243 17.33 13.65 -14.80
CA GLY A 243 16.50 12.46 -14.99
C GLY A 243 15.09 12.55 -14.41
N TRP A 244 14.79 13.58 -13.61
CA TRP A 244 13.43 13.86 -13.16
C TRP A 244 12.65 14.73 -14.16
N VAL A 245 13.34 15.63 -14.86
CA VAL A 245 12.76 16.59 -15.79
C VAL A 245 12.72 16.04 -17.21
N GLU A 246 13.73 15.32 -17.64
CA GLU A 246 13.85 14.73 -18.96
C GLU A 246 13.94 13.20 -18.88
N ASN A 247 13.40 12.53 -19.89
CA ASN A 247 13.51 11.08 -19.99
C ASN A 247 14.82 10.71 -20.66
N LEU A 248 15.85 10.50 -19.85
CA LEU A 248 17.21 10.17 -20.31
C LEU A 248 17.32 8.79 -20.99
N HIS A 249 16.30 7.93 -20.90
CA HIS A 249 16.28 6.67 -21.65
C HIS A 249 15.91 6.86 -23.13
N CYS A 250 15.33 8.01 -23.46
CA CYS A 250 14.81 8.31 -24.79
C CYS A 250 15.50 9.51 -25.46
N ASN A 251 16.59 10.03 -24.86
CA ASN A 251 17.36 11.18 -25.35
C ASN A 251 18.82 10.79 -25.59
#